data_AF-A0A1B7VFC1-F1
#
_entry.id   AF-A0A1B7VFC1-F1
#
_cell.length_a   1.000
_cell.length_b   1.000
_cell.length_c   1.000
_cell.angle_alpha   90.00
_cell.angle_beta   90.00
_cell.angle_gamma   90.00
#
_symmetry.space_group_name_H-M   'P 1'
#
loop_
_entity.id
_entity.type
_entity.pdbx_description
1 polymer ?
#
loop_
_entity_poly.entity_id
_entity_poly.type
_entity_poly.pdbx_seq_one_letter_code
_entity_poly.pdbx_strand_id
1 'polypeptide(L)'
;YYSQKSQEDWIAIDGKSLKNTLTDYEEKSQNMLNVVSWFSQETKLIIKVEIQENKKKSEIAVVLSMIENCDLSNKVFTLDALHCNKEITKTIMESKNDYLITVKRNQIKLHNRLKELAQITKPLTVYDSRDKSHGRDVIRKTSVFDSQEVRHKNYPHIKSFIKVERMGFRGDKEYSQTLYYIS
;
A
#
# COMPACT_ATOMS: atom_id res chain seq x y z
N TYR A 1 13.35 -4.33 21.50
CA TYR A 1 11.94 -4.23 21.92
C TYR A 1 10.94 -4.75 20.90
N TYR A 2 11.29 -4.84 19.61
CA TYR A 2 10.57 -5.67 18.63
C TYR A 2 11.38 -6.95 18.39
N SER A 3 11.44 -7.83 19.41
CA SER A 3 12.13 -9.12 19.30
C SER A 3 11.31 -10.05 18.41
N GLN A 4 11.98 -10.72 17.48
CA GLN A 4 11.46 -11.66 16.48
C GLN A 4 10.52 -12.71 17.11
N LYS A 5 9.24 -12.36 17.31
CA LYS A 5 8.21 -13.38 17.45
C LYS A 5 7.97 -13.98 16.07
N SER A 6 7.98 -15.31 16.02
CA SER A 6 7.78 -16.19 14.87
C SER A 6 6.36 -16.13 14.27
N GLN A 7 5.63 -15.04 14.49
CA GLN A 7 4.32 -14.79 13.93
C GLN A 7 4.43 -13.83 12.75
N GLU A 8 3.68 -14.12 11.70
CA GLU A 8 3.43 -13.21 10.59
C GLU A 8 2.87 -11.91 11.17
N ASP A 9 3.58 -10.79 10.97
CA ASP A 9 3.08 -9.46 11.33
C ASP A 9 3.00 -8.61 10.07
N TRP A 10 1.96 -7.78 10.04
CA TRP A 10 1.63 -6.85 8.98
C TRP A 10 2.16 -5.49 9.38
N ILE A 11 3.13 -4.98 8.61
CA ILE A 11 3.76 -3.69 8.87
C ILE A 11 3.24 -2.69 7.84
N ALA A 12 2.50 -1.70 8.32
CA ALA A 12 2.03 -0.60 7.48
C ALA A 12 3.12 0.47 7.35
N ILE A 13 3.53 0.75 6.11
CA ILE A 13 4.46 1.84 5.80
C ILE A 13 3.65 3.00 5.23
N ASP A 14 3.63 4.12 5.93
CA ASP A 14 2.79 5.28 5.60
C ASP A 14 3.54 6.60 5.84
N GLY A 15 3.44 7.50 4.87
CA GLY A 15 3.95 8.86 4.91
C GLY A 15 2.87 9.86 5.33
N LYS A 16 3.19 10.74 6.28
CA LYS A 16 2.32 11.84 6.70
C LYS A 16 3.07 13.16 6.70
N SER A 17 2.50 14.16 6.05
CA SER A 17 2.97 15.52 6.12
C SER A 17 2.57 16.16 7.45
N LEU A 18 3.52 16.83 8.10
CA LEU A 18 3.27 17.59 9.32
C LEU A 18 2.63 18.94 8.98
N LYS A 19 1.55 19.26 9.68
CA LYS A 19 0.92 20.59 9.57
C LYS A 19 1.82 21.64 10.23
N ASN A 20 1.72 22.89 9.75
CA ASN A 20 2.49 24.04 10.22
C ASN A 20 4.02 23.94 10.04
N THR A 21 4.51 23.01 9.23
CA THR A 21 5.93 22.95 8.79
C THR A 21 6.11 23.40 7.35
N LEU A 22 5.06 23.96 6.74
CA LEU A 22 5.07 24.40 5.36
C LEU A 22 5.91 25.67 5.24
N THR A 23 6.95 25.63 4.42
CA THR A 23 7.70 26.81 3.98
C THR A 23 7.60 26.94 2.47
N ASP A 24 7.99 28.12 1.95
CA ASP A 24 7.93 28.42 0.51
C ASP A 24 6.50 28.25 -0.07
N TYR A 25 5.50 28.71 0.70
CA TYR A 25 4.08 28.51 0.37
C TYR A 25 3.65 29.18 -0.94
N GLU A 26 4.38 30.21 -1.38
CA GLU A 26 4.18 30.92 -2.65
C GLU A 26 4.78 30.19 -3.86
N GLU A 27 5.64 29.20 -3.64
CA GLU A 27 6.23 28.41 -4.71
C GLU A 27 5.36 27.22 -5.10
N LYS A 28 5.45 26.81 -6.38
CA LYS A 28 4.78 25.58 -6.86
C LYS A 28 5.32 24.34 -6.16
N SER A 29 6.60 24.31 -5.84
CA SER A 29 7.22 23.30 -4.99
C SER A 29 7.25 23.82 -3.56
N GLN A 30 6.21 23.53 -2.77
CA GLN A 30 6.21 23.91 -1.37
C GLN A 30 7.09 22.95 -0.56
N ASN A 31 7.82 23.47 0.44
CA ASN A 31 8.61 22.62 1.33
C ASN A 31 7.80 22.24 2.57
N MET A 32 7.85 20.97 2.98
CA MET A 32 7.24 20.54 4.24
C MET A 32 7.97 19.33 4.82
N LEU A 33 7.86 19.17 6.14
CA LEU A 33 8.32 17.97 6.82
C LEU A 33 7.30 16.84 6.61
N ASN A 34 7.82 15.70 6.16
CA ASN A 34 7.10 14.45 6.04
C ASN A 34 7.70 13.44 7.02
N VAL A 35 6.83 12.66 7.65
CA VAL A 35 7.19 11.57 8.55
C VAL A 35 6.74 10.27 7.88
N VAL A 36 7.68 9.37 7.63
CA VAL A 36 7.39 8.01 7.18
C VAL A 36 7.52 7.08 8.37
N SER A 37 6.47 6.31 8.65
CA SER A 37 6.42 5.43 9.82
C SER A 37 6.15 3.99 9.42
N TRP A 38 6.71 3.06 10.20
CA TRP A 38 6.42 1.63 10.14
C TRP A 38 5.57 1.26 11.34
N PHE A 39 4.33 0.90 11.11
CA PHE A 39 3.38 0.55 12.16
C PHE A 39 3.09 -0.95 12.15
N SER A 40 3.39 -1.61 13.26
CA SER A 40 3.13 -3.04 13.47
C SER A 40 1.66 -3.26 13.85
N GLN A 41 0.95 -4.06 13.06
CA GLN A 41 -0.43 -4.41 13.35
C GLN A 41 -0.55 -5.38 14.53
N GLU A 42 0.45 -6.23 14.76
CA GLU A 42 0.48 -7.14 15.91
C GLU A 42 0.67 -6.36 17.23
N THR A 43 1.72 -5.55 17.31
CA THR A 43 2.08 -4.85 18.56
C THR A 43 1.33 -3.54 18.78
N LYS A 44 0.70 -3.00 17.72
CA LYS A 44 0.07 -1.67 17.68
C LYS A 44 1.06 -0.53 17.96
N LEU A 45 2.35 -0.75 17.68
CA LEU A 45 3.41 0.22 17.89
C LEU A 45 4.02 0.68 16.57
N ILE A 46 4.55 1.91 16.60
CA ILE A 46 5.46 2.41 15.58
C ILE A 46 6.85 1.85 15.89
N ILE A 47 7.42 1.09 14.95
CA ILE A 47 8.69 0.38 15.13
C ILE A 47 9.87 1.06 14.43
N LYS A 48 9.61 1.92 13.44
CA LYS A 48 10.61 2.73 12.73
C LYS A 48 9.98 4.03 12.26
N VAL A 49 10.74 5.12 12.29
CA VAL A 49 10.31 6.44 11.82
C VAL A 49 11.47 7.11 11.10
N GLU A 50 11.18 7.71 9.95
CA GLU A 50 12.09 8.61 9.25
C GLU A 50 11.40 9.96 9.04
N ILE A 51 12.13 11.06 9.25
CA ILE A 51 11.65 12.42 9.04
C ILE A 51 12.46 13.04 7.90
N GLN A 52 11.78 13.70 6.97
CA GLN A 52 12.39 14.20 5.75
C GLN A 52 11.72 15.51 5.27
N GLU A 53 12.47 16.37 4.60
CA GLU A 53 11.93 17.55 3.91
C GLU A 53 11.62 17.22 2.45
N ASN A 54 10.38 17.43 2.02
CA ASN A 54 9.90 16.98 0.71
C ASN A 54 10.67 17.58 -0.49
N LYS A 55 11.29 18.76 -0.35
CA LYS A 55 12.16 19.36 -1.38
C LYS A 55 13.52 18.67 -1.47
N LYS A 56 14.01 18.07 -0.39
CA LYS A 56 15.33 17.45 -0.32
C LYS A 56 15.30 15.99 -0.78
N LYS A 57 14.28 15.24 -0.39
CA LYS A 57 14.19 13.80 -0.69
C LYS A 57 12.75 13.39 -1.01
N SER A 58 12.57 12.54 -2.03
CA SER A 58 11.25 12.00 -2.33
C SER A 58 10.87 10.94 -1.30
N GLU A 59 9.58 10.85 -0.98
CA GLU A 59 9.06 9.83 -0.05
C GLU A 59 9.35 8.41 -0.55
N ILE A 60 9.28 8.19 -1.87
CA ILE A 60 9.64 6.91 -2.51
C ILE A 60 11.10 6.54 -2.18
N ALA A 61 12.04 7.49 -2.28
CA ALA A 61 13.45 7.24 -1.95
C ALA A 61 13.68 6.99 -0.46
N VAL A 62 12.87 7.60 0.42
CA VAL A 62 12.92 7.33 1.87
C VAL A 62 12.42 5.92 2.16
N VAL A 63 11.24 5.55 1.65
CA VAL A 63 10.67 4.21 1.84
C VAL A 63 11.60 3.13 1.30
N LEU A 64 12.17 3.33 0.10
CA LEU A 64 13.12 2.38 -0.47
C LEU A 64 14.33 2.18 0.46
N SER A 65 14.95 3.28 0.90
CA SER A 65 16.09 3.24 1.82
C SER A 65 15.74 2.61 3.18
N MET A 66 14.51 2.81 3.68
CA MET A 66 14.05 2.17 4.92
C MET A 66 13.95 0.65 4.78
N ILE A 67 13.51 0.15 3.62
CA ILE A 67 13.37 -1.28 3.30
C ILE A 67 14.75 -1.91 3.04
N GLU A 68 15.66 -1.20 2.34
CA GLU A 68 17.04 -1.67 2.14
C GLU A 68 17.77 -1.88 3.46
N ASN A 69 17.53 -0.99 4.43
CA ASN A 69 18.08 -1.06 5.78
C ASN A 69 17.11 -1.73 6.76
N CYS A 70 16.31 -2.69 6.28
CA CYS A 70 15.40 -3.48 7.09
C CYS A 70 16.11 -4.71 7.65
N ASP A 71 16.02 -4.90 8.96
CA ASP A 71 16.48 -6.09 9.69
C ASP A 71 15.35 -7.10 9.95
N LEU A 72 14.13 -6.82 9.46
CA LEU A 72 12.99 -7.70 9.58
C LEU A 72 12.96 -8.70 8.43
N SER A 73 12.49 -9.91 8.72
CA SER A 73 12.17 -10.94 7.72
C SER A 73 10.87 -11.64 8.11
N ASN A 74 10.23 -12.30 7.14
CA ASN A 74 8.93 -12.96 7.30
C ASN A 74 7.83 -12.02 7.80
N LYS A 75 7.78 -10.80 7.25
CA LYS A 75 6.73 -9.80 7.48
C LYS A 75 6.00 -9.48 6.19
N VAL A 76 4.78 -8.95 6.31
CA VAL A 76 4.00 -8.44 5.18
C VAL A 76 3.99 -6.92 5.22
N PHE A 77 4.61 -6.25 4.25
CA PHE A 77 4.55 -4.80 4.14
C PHE A 77 3.31 -4.34 3.38
N THR A 78 2.47 -3.53 4.02
CA THR A 78 1.36 -2.87 3.31
C THR A 78 1.76 -1.46 2.94
N LEU A 79 1.65 -1.12 1.66
CA LEU A 79 1.95 0.22 1.16
C LEU A 79 0.82 0.78 0.29
N ASP A 80 0.78 2.10 0.24
CA ASP A 80 -0.15 2.82 -0.61
C ASP A 80 0.22 2.70 -2.11
N ALA A 81 -0.56 3.36 -2.97
CA ALA A 81 -0.31 3.29 -4.40
C ALA A 81 0.92 4.08 -4.85
N LEU A 82 1.33 5.13 -4.13
CA LEU A 82 2.52 5.92 -4.46
C LEU A 82 3.77 5.04 -4.47
N HIS A 83 3.81 4.05 -3.57
CA HIS A 83 4.92 3.10 -3.45
C HIS A 83 4.82 1.88 -4.37
N CYS A 84 3.82 1.79 -5.26
CA CYS A 84 3.78 0.76 -6.30
C CYS A 84 4.86 1.03 -7.35
N ASN A 85 6.09 0.61 -7.02
CA ASN A 85 7.31 0.79 -7.78
C ASN A 85 8.07 -0.54 -7.86
N LYS A 86 8.60 -0.87 -9.04
CA LYS A 86 9.36 -2.10 -9.30
C LYS A 86 10.52 -2.32 -8.33
N GLU A 87 11.21 -1.25 -7.96
CA GLU A 87 12.39 -1.29 -7.11
C GLU A 87 11.97 -1.60 -5.67
N ILE A 88 10.95 -0.90 -5.15
CA ILE A 88 10.36 -1.21 -3.84
C ILE A 88 9.91 -2.67 -3.77
N THR A 89 9.12 -3.15 -4.73
CA THR A 89 8.67 -4.56 -4.71
C THR A 89 9.82 -5.55 -4.77
N LYS A 90 10.91 -5.22 -5.50
CA LYS A 90 12.09 -6.07 -5.59
C LYS A 90 12.85 -6.12 -4.27
N THR A 91 13.12 -4.96 -3.67
CA THR A 91 13.83 -4.85 -2.39
C THR A 91 13.08 -5.55 -1.25
N ILE A 92 11.74 -5.45 -1.22
CA ILE A 92 10.93 -6.18 -0.23
C ILE A 92 11.16 -7.70 -0.35
N MET A 93 11.09 -8.25 -1.57
CA MET A 93 11.32 -9.67 -1.79
C MET A 93 12.76 -10.10 -1.44
N GLU A 94 13.75 -9.27 -1.79
CA GLU A 94 15.16 -9.52 -1.46
C GLU A 94 15.40 -9.53 0.06
N SER A 95 14.62 -8.74 0.82
CA SER A 95 14.62 -8.75 2.29
C SER A 95 13.87 -9.93 2.94
N LYS A 96 13.40 -10.92 2.14
CA LYS A 96 12.60 -12.07 2.60
C LYS A 96 11.31 -11.64 3.32
N ASN A 97 10.66 -10.61 2.80
CA ASN A 97 9.36 -10.13 3.23
C ASN A 97 8.38 -10.20 2.05
N ASP A 98 7.09 -10.28 2.36
CA ASP A 98 6.01 -10.19 1.38
C ASP A 98 5.42 -8.76 1.38
N TYR A 99 4.55 -8.46 0.42
CA TYR A 99 3.90 -7.15 0.34
C TYR A 99 2.43 -7.24 -0.03
N LEU A 100 1.69 -6.19 0.29
CA LEU A 100 0.38 -5.89 -0.26
C LEU A 100 0.35 -4.41 -0.65
N ILE A 101 0.34 -4.13 -1.96
CA ILE A 101 0.45 -2.76 -2.47
C ILE A 101 -0.74 -2.42 -3.36
N THR A 102 -1.30 -1.23 -3.15
CA THR A 102 -2.41 -0.75 -3.98
C THR A 102 -1.91 -0.40 -5.39
N VAL A 103 -2.63 -0.81 -6.43
CA VAL A 103 -2.34 -0.42 -7.81
C VAL A 103 -3.35 0.64 -8.26
N LYS A 104 -2.85 1.80 -8.68
CA LYS A 104 -3.69 2.90 -9.23
C LYS A 104 -3.16 3.35 -10.60
N ARG A 105 -3.62 4.52 -11.04
CA ARG A 105 -3.30 5.13 -12.34
C ARG A 105 -1.81 5.42 -12.55
N ASN A 106 -1.00 5.55 -11.49
CA ASN A 106 0.45 5.68 -11.61
C ASN A 106 1.10 4.43 -12.25
N GLN A 107 0.42 3.28 -12.23
CA GLN A 107 0.82 2.06 -12.94
C GLN A 107 -0.28 1.62 -13.90
N ILE A 108 -0.67 2.49 -14.83
CA ILE A 108 -1.86 2.32 -15.68
C ILE A 108 -1.89 0.99 -16.47
N LYS A 109 -0.73 0.52 -16.97
CA LYS A 109 -0.64 -0.74 -17.71
C LYS A 109 -0.96 -1.94 -16.83
N LEU A 110 -0.36 -2.01 -15.64
CA LEU A 110 -0.65 -3.04 -14.66
C LEU A 110 -2.12 -2.94 -14.22
N HIS A 111 -2.59 -1.76 -13.84
CA HIS A 111 -3.97 -1.53 -13.42
C HIS A 111 -5.00 -2.03 -14.44
N ASN A 112 -4.81 -1.70 -15.73
CA ASN A 112 -5.71 -2.13 -16.79
C ASN A 112 -5.66 -3.64 -16.99
N ARG A 113 -4.48 -4.26 -16.90
CA ARG A 113 -4.34 -5.72 -16.97
C ARG A 113 -5.09 -6.42 -15.84
N LEU A 114 -4.94 -5.95 -14.60
CA LEU A 114 -5.66 -6.52 -13.44
C LEU A 114 -7.18 -6.36 -13.60
N LYS A 115 -7.64 -5.21 -14.11
CA LYS A 115 -9.05 -4.95 -14.39
C LYS A 115 -9.61 -5.91 -15.45
N GLU A 116 -8.90 -6.10 -16.55
CA GLU A 116 -9.28 -7.04 -17.62
C GLU A 116 -9.37 -8.46 -17.08
N LEU A 117 -8.33 -8.93 -16.39
CA LEU A 117 -8.29 -10.27 -15.81
C LEU A 117 -9.46 -10.49 -14.85
N ALA A 118 -9.75 -9.54 -13.97
CA ALA A 118 -10.87 -9.63 -13.04
C ALA A 118 -12.25 -9.72 -13.70
N GLN A 119 -12.37 -9.38 -14.99
CA GLN A 119 -13.62 -9.52 -15.76
C GLN A 119 -13.73 -10.90 -16.43
N ILE A 120 -12.62 -11.51 -16.81
CA ILE A 120 -12.58 -12.75 -17.59
C ILE A 120 -12.22 -13.98 -16.76
N THR A 121 -11.70 -13.81 -15.55
CA THR A 121 -11.35 -14.91 -14.64
C THR A 121 -12.26 -14.94 -13.42
N LYS A 122 -12.44 -16.13 -12.84
CA LYS A 122 -13.18 -16.31 -11.59
C LYS A 122 -12.24 -16.09 -10.41
N PRO A 123 -12.65 -15.38 -9.35
CA PRO A 123 -11.85 -15.26 -8.14
C PRO A 123 -11.69 -16.63 -7.46
N LEU A 124 -10.51 -16.83 -6.85
CA LEU A 124 -10.20 -17.98 -6.01
C LEU A 124 -11.04 -17.96 -4.73
N THR A 125 -11.19 -16.78 -4.13
CA THR A 125 -12.03 -16.57 -2.95
C THR A 125 -12.66 -15.19 -2.98
N VAL A 126 -13.80 -15.08 -2.31
CA VAL A 126 -14.58 -13.85 -2.18
C VAL A 126 -15.00 -13.71 -0.73
N TYR A 127 -14.82 -12.51 -0.18
CA TYR A 127 -15.22 -12.16 1.17
C TYR A 127 -15.93 -10.82 1.19
N ASP A 128 -17.11 -10.78 1.78
CA ASP A 128 -17.91 -9.58 1.95
C ASP A 128 -17.85 -9.11 3.41
N SER A 129 -17.74 -7.80 3.61
CA SER A 129 -17.74 -7.18 4.93
C SER A 129 -18.54 -5.88 4.92
N ARG A 130 -19.06 -5.51 6.08
CA ARG A 130 -19.72 -4.23 6.29
C ARG A 130 -19.13 -3.52 7.49
N ASP A 131 -18.95 -2.22 7.37
CA ASP A 131 -18.34 -1.38 8.39
C ASP A 131 -19.12 -0.06 8.48
N LYS A 132 -19.68 0.21 9.66
CA LYS A 132 -20.35 1.46 9.98
C LYS A 132 -19.54 2.21 11.03
N SER A 133 -18.76 3.19 10.60
CA SER A 133 -17.87 3.94 11.50
C SER A 133 -17.55 5.33 10.94
N HIS A 134 -17.35 6.30 11.85
CA HIS A 134 -16.94 7.67 11.52
C HIS A 134 -17.76 8.33 10.38
N GLY A 135 -19.09 8.18 10.41
CA GLY A 135 -19.99 8.73 9.39
C GLY A 135 -19.93 8.03 8.02
N ARG A 136 -19.40 6.80 7.97
CA ARG A 136 -19.37 5.97 6.77
C ARG A 136 -20.13 4.66 7.02
N ASP A 137 -20.92 4.24 6.05
CA ASP A 137 -21.50 2.89 5.97
C ASP A 137 -20.96 2.26 4.70
N VAL A 138 -20.07 1.28 4.84
CA VAL A 138 -19.30 0.73 3.74
C VAL A 138 -19.51 -0.76 3.66
N ILE A 139 -19.98 -1.23 2.51
CA ILE A 139 -19.92 -2.63 2.11
C ILE A 139 -18.65 -2.81 1.28
N ARG A 140 -17.82 -3.78 1.64
CA ARG A 140 -16.61 -4.15 0.91
C ARG A 140 -16.72 -5.59 0.44
N LYS A 141 -16.63 -5.79 -0.86
CA LYS A 141 -16.44 -7.10 -1.49
C LYS A 141 -14.99 -7.22 -1.91
N THR A 142 -14.29 -8.18 -1.32
CA THR A 142 -12.89 -8.48 -1.61
C THR A 142 -12.83 -9.78 -2.39
N SER A 143 -12.23 -9.76 -3.57
CA SER A 143 -12.06 -10.92 -4.45
C SER A 143 -10.58 -11.13 -4.73
N VAL A 144 -10.07 -12.32 -4.43
CA VAL A 144 -8.66 -12.68 -4.64
C VAL A 144 -8.56 -13.55 -5.89
N PHE A 145 -7.58 -13.26 -6.74
CA PHE A 145 -7.35 -13.93 -8.00
C PHE A 145 -5.92 -14.45 -8.08
N ASP A 146 -5.74 -15.54 -8.83
CA ASP A 146 -4.42 -16.05 -9.22
C ASP A 146 -3.67 -15.06 -10.12
N SER A 147 -2.34 -15.04 -10.06
CA SER A 147 -1.49 -14.08 -10.78
C SER A 147 -0.85 -14.62 -12.07
N GLN A 148 -1.04 -15.90 -12.43
CA GLN A 148 -0.35 -16.56 -13.55
C GLN A 148 -0.52 -15.81 -14.89
N GLU A 149 -1.68 -15.19 -15.08
CA GLU A 149 -2.03 -14.45 -16.29
C GLU A 149 -1.67 -12.95 -16.23
N VAL A 150 -1.15 -12.45 -15.10
CA VAL A 150 -0.73 -11.04 -14.97
C VAL A 150 0.52 -10.76 -15.80
N ARG A 151 1.52 -11.66 -15.76
CA ARG A 151 2.77 -11.66 -16.56
C ARG A 151 3.34 -10.26 -16.89
N HIS A 152 3.52 -9.41 -15.88
CA HIS A 152 3.98 -8.04 -16.09
C HIS A 152 5.49 -7.90 -15.90
N LYS A 153 6.22 -7.40 -16.91
CA LYS A 153 7.70 -7.32 -16.92
C LYS A 153 8.31 -6.65 -15.68
N ASN A 154 7.69 -5.58 -15.19
CA ASN A 154 8.19 -4.84 -14.02
C ASN A 154 7.78 -5.45 -12.67
N TYR A 155 6.83 -6.38 -12.65
CA TYR A 155 6.30 -7.01 -11.44
C TYR A 155 6.20 -8.53 -11.65
N PRO A 156 7.34 -9.22 -11.85
CA PRO A 156 7.34 -10.64 -12.18
C PRO A 156 7.02 -11.55 -10.98
N HIS A 157 7.08 -11.03 -9.75
CA HIS A 157 6.95 -11.79 -8.51
C HIS A 157 5.55 -11.70 -7.87
N ILE A 158 4.55 -11.18 -8.59
CA ILE A 158 3.18 -11.14 -8.07
C ILE A 158 2.70 -12.58 -7.88
N LYS A 159 2.30 -12.93 -6.66
CA LYS A 159 1.72 -14.23 -6.28
C LYS A 159 0.19 -14.22 -6.37
N SER A 160 -0.43 -13.06 -6.15
CA SER A 160 -1.87 -12.89 -6.32
C SER A 160 -2.23 -11.44 -6.63
N PHE A 161 -3.43 -11.21 -7.16
CA PHE A 161 -3.99 -9.87 -7.22
C PHE A 161 -5.38 -9.84 -6.59
N ILE A 162 -5.72 -8.70 -5.99
CA ILE A 162 -6.95 -8.55 -5.22
C ILE A 162 -7.75 -7.41 -5.82
N LYS A 163 -9.04 -7.65 -6.05
CA LYS A 163 -10.04 -6.62 -6.38
C LYS A 163 -10.84 -6.31 -5.12
N VAL A 164 -10.92 -5.04 -4.75
CA VAL A 164 -11.75 -4.56 -3.64
C VAL A 164 -12.79 -3.60 -4.19
N GLU A 165 -14.06 -3.99 -4.10
CA GLU A 165 -15.21 -3.17 -4.44
C GLU A 165 -15.79 -2.60 -3.16
N ARG A 166 -15.92 -1.27 -3.09
CA ARG A 166 -16.46 -0.54 -1.94
C ARG A 166 -17.67 0.24 -2.39
N MET A 167 -18.79 0.06 -1.72
CA MET A 167 -20.01 0.79 -1.97
C MET A 167 -20.63 1.24 -0.66
N GLY A 168 -21.37 2.34 -0.68
CA GLY A 168 -22.16 2.79 0.45
C GLY A 168 -22.15 4.30 0.57
N PHE A 169 -22.09 4.81 1.80
CA PHE A 169 -22.32 6.22 2.10
C PHE A 169 -21.15 6.84 2.84
N ARG A 170 -20.86 8.10 2.52
CA ARG A 170 -19.98 8.98 3.29
C ARG A 170 -20.75 10.25 3.63
N GLY A 171 -21.23 10.36 4.87
CA GLY A 171 -22.34 11.26 5.18
C GLY A 171 -23.55 10.88 4.32
N ASP A 172 -24.16 11.87 3.67
CA ASP A 172 -25.35 11.66 2.82
C ASP A 172 -25.01 11.35 1.35
N LYS A 173 -23.72 11.23 1.00
CA LYS A 173 -23.29 10.99 -0.38
C LYS A 173 -22.98 9.52 -0.61
N GLU A 174 -23.67 8.94 -1.59
CA GLU A 174 -23.31 7.63 -2.11
C GLU A 174 -21.94 7.66 -2.77
N TYR A 175 -21.23 6.55 -2.65
CA TYR A 175 -20.01 6.32 -3.40
C TYR A 175 -19.86 4.85 -3.79
N SER A 176 -19.22 4.63 -4.94
CA SER A 176 -18.75 3.33 -5.38
C SER A 176 -17.32 3.46 -5.87
N GLN A 177 -16.45 2.54 -5.45
CA GLN A 177 -15.04 2.54 -5.80
C GLN A 177 -14.54 1.11 -5.96
N THR A 178 -13.79 0.87 -7.03
CA THR A 178 -13.00 -0.35 -7.21
C THR A 178 -11.53 -0.03 -7.05
N LEU A 179 -10.83 -0.83 -6.26
CA LEU A 179 -9.37 -0.78 -6.07
C LEU A 179 -8.77 -2.13 -6.43
N TYR A 180 -7.54 -2.11 -6.92
CA TYR A 180 -6.75 -3.30 -7.17
C TYR A 180 -5.51 -3.29 -6.28
N TYR A 181 -5.07 -4.47 -5.87
CA TYR A 181 -3.84 -4.68 -5.11
C TYR A 181 -3.06 -5.84 -5.71
N ILE A 182 -1.75 -5.81 -5.52
CA ILE A 182 -0.85 -6.93 -5.82
C ILE A 182 -0.19 -7.41 -4.53
N SER A 183 0.02 -8.72 -4.45
CA SER A 183 0.72 -9.42 -3.39
C SER A 183 1.63 -10.49 -3.96
#